data_AF-A0A8T7AAN6-F1
#
_entry.id   AF-A0A8T7AAN6-F1
#
_cell.length_a   1.000
_cell.length_b   1.000
_cell.length_c   1.000
_cell.angle_alpha   90.00
_cell.angle_beta   90.00
_cell.angle_gamma   90.00
#
_symmetry.space_group_name_H-M   'P 1'
#
loop_
_entity.id
_entity.type
_entity.pdbx_description
1 polymer ?
#
loop_
_entity_poly.entity_id
_entity_poly.type
_entity_poly.pdbx_seq_one_letter_code
_entity_poly.pdbx_strand_id
1 'polypeptide(L)'
;WNIRSEYMAKFVMGAVASQPPGNSLAVWAHNNHVGDKSADDVRGSGLINMGQLIRERLGRDKVFILGSASYQGEVLAARGWQKTGEVQPVSPAREHSIEGLLFQSQWHNPLLYWDSARSQQRWDFDILHRGIGAEFDSTGSDVDTWSVTNIAKRYDAMVFWKVTGPLRQ
;
A
#
# COMPACT_ATOMS: atom_id res chain seq x y z
N TRP A 1 2.50 16.74 3.62
CA TRP A 1 1.99 15.35 3.75
C TRP A 1 1.17 15.15 5.01
N ASN A 2 1.73 15.31 6.22
CA ASN A 2 1.06 15.01 7.50
C ASN A 2 -0.32 15.64 7.67
N ILE A 3 -0.45 16.96 7.42
CA ILE A 3 -1.73 17.66 7.48
C ILE A 3 -2.79 16.95 6.62
N ARG A 4 -2.45 16.57 5.39
CA ARG A 4 -3.36 15.82 4.50
C ARG A 4 -3.77 14.47 5.10
N SER A 5 -2.82 13.73 5.68
CA SER A 5 -3.09 12.45 6.36
C SER A 5 -4.03 12.62 7.55
N GLU A 6 -3.85 13.67 8.35
CA GLU A 6 -4.72 14.00 9.49
C GLU A 6 -6.14 14.33 9.05
N TYR A 7 -6.29 15.16 8.01
CA TYR A 7 -7.60 15.49 7.45
C TYR A 7 -8.29 14.27 6.85
N MET A 8 -7.57 13.41 6.11
CA MET A 8 -8.10 12.14 5.61
C MET A 8 -8.60 11.25 6.75
N ALA A 9 -7.79 11.07 7.80
CA ALA A 9 -8.18 10.28 8.97
C ALA A 9 -9.37 10.89 9.70
N LYS A 10 -9.41 12.22 9.89
CA LYS A 10 -10.55 12.93 10.50
C LYS A 10 -11.84 12.69 9.72
N PHE A 11 -11.78 12.74 8.39
CA PHE A 11 -12.93 12.46 7.53
C PHE A 11 -13.42 11.02 7.70
N VAL A 12 -12.52 10.03 7.65
CA VAL A 12 -12.87 8.63 7.87
C VAL A 12 -13.48 8.40 9.25
N MET A 13 -12.91 8.99 10.30
CA MET A 13 -13.45 8.86 11.66
C MET A 13 -14.86 9.46 11.78
N GLY A 14 -15.12 10.58 11.11
CA GLY A 14 -16.47 11.15 11.03
C GLY A 14 -17.45 10.20 10.32
N ALA A 15 -17.02 9.61 9.20
CA ALA A 15 -17.82 8.63 8.47
C ALA A 15 -18.11 7.38 9.32
N VAL A 16 -17.11 6.84 10.02
CA VAL A 16 -17.28 5.72 10.97
C VAL A 16 -18.28 6.07 12.08
N ALA A 17 -18.17 7.26 12.68
CA ALA A 17 -19.09 7.70 13.73
C ALA A 17 -20.54 7.88 13.26
N SER A 18 -20.75 8.13 11.96
CA SER A 18 -22.08 8.25 11.35
C SER A 18 -22.72 6.91 10.94
N GLN A 19 -21.96 5.80 10.97
CA GLN A 19 -22.51 4.50 10.61
C GLN A 19 -23.42 3.95 11.71
N PRO A 20 -24.53 3.27 11.36
CA PRO A 20 -25.30 2.47 12.31
C PRO A 20 -24.42 1.45 13.05
N PRO A 21 -24.74 1.12 14.31
CA PRO A 21 -24.00 0.09 15.06
C PRO A 21 -23.95 -1.24 14.30
N GLY A 22 -22.77 -1.87 14.25
CA GLY A 22 -22.53 -3.14 13.57
C GLY A 22 -22.18 -3.05 12.09
N ASN A 23 -22.26 -1.85 11.48
CA ASN A 23 -21.85 -1.66 10.09
C ASN A 23 -20.33 -1.46 9.96
N SER A 24 -19.79 -1.89 8.83
CA SER A 24 -18.38 -1.69 8.45
C SER A 24 -18.27 -0.64 7.33
N LEU A 25 -17.14 0.06 7.30
CA LEU A 25 -16.80 1.03 6.25
C LEU A 25 -15.57 0.55 5.48
N ALA A 26 -15.65 0.54 4.15
CA ALA A 26 -14.49 0.33 3.29
C ALA A 26 -13.91 1.68 2.85
N VAL A 27 -12.61 1.87 3.05
CA VAL A 27 -11.88 3.06 2.60
C VAL A 27 -10.91 2.63 1.50
N TRP A 28 -11.13 3.12 0.29
CA TRP A 28 -10.26 2.85 -0.85
C TRP A 28 -9.27 4.00 -1.06
N ALA A 29 -7.99 3.73 -0.86
CA ALA A 29 -6.93 4.69 -1.17
C ALA A 29 -5.61 3.96 -1.47
N HIS A 30 -4.64 4.69 -2.02
CA HIS A 30 -3.32 4.16 -2.35
C HIS A 30 -2.61 3.57 -1.11
N ASN A 31 -1.73 2.58 -1.31
CA ASN A 31 -0.94 1.91 -0.26
C ASN A 31 -0.20 2.88 0.68
N ASN A 32 0.24 4.03 0.17
CA ASN A 32 0.93 5.07 0.96
C ASN A 32 -0.02 5.77 1.94
N HIS A 33 -1.32 5.77 1.69
CA HIS A 33 -2.34 6.32 2.59
C HIS A 33 -2.91 5.25 3.53
N VAL A 34 -3.26 4.07 3.01
CA VAL A 34 -3.94 3.02 3.80
C VAL A 34 -3.02 2.18 4.65
N GLY A 35 -1.76 1.94 4.23
CA GLY A 35 -0.83 1.11 4.99
C GLY A 35 -0.58 1.69 6.39
N ASP A 36 -0.23 0.86 7.37
CA ASP A 36 0.20 1.37 8.67
C ASP A 36 1.66 1.84 8.60
N LYS A 37 1.86 3.16 8.57
CA LYS A 37 3.20 3.76 8.43
C LYS A 37 4.10 3.55 9.65
N SER A 38 3.57 3.20 10.82
CA SER A 38 4.41 2.86 11.98
C SER A 38 5.31 1.65 11.72
N ALA A 39 4.99 0.85 10.68
CA ALA A 39 5.75 -0.29 10.21
C ALA A 39 6.93 0.05 9.28
N ASP A 40 7.05 1.29 8.80
CA ASP A 40 8.14 1.68 7.90
C ASP A 40 9.41 2.00 8.71
N ASP A 41 10.55 1.45 8.30
CA ASP A 41 11.83 1.69 8.97
C ASP A 41 12.43 3.08 8.69
N VAL A 42 11.70 3.97 8.01
CA VAL A 42 12.03 5.41 8.02
C VAL A 42 11.65 6.04 9.37
N ARG A 43 12.09 5.39 10.45
CA ARG A 43 12.10 5.84 11.84
C ARG A 43 12.89 7.13 11.89
N GLY A 44 12.18 8.26 11.79
CA GLY A 44 12.80 9.59 11.84
C GLY A 44 12.29 10.60 10.81
N SER A 45 11.55 10.17 9.79
CA SER A 45 10.96 11.12 8.83
C SER A 45 9.88 12.03 9.43
N GLY A 46 9.32 11.65 10.59
CA GLY A 46 8.16 12.32 11.20
C GLY A 46 6.88 12.24 10.34
N LEU A 47 6.89 11.45 9.26
CA LEU A 47 5.75 11.31 8.36
C LEU A 47 4.74 10.31 8.92
N ILE A 48 3.47 10.69 8.92
CA ILE A 48 2.33 9.86 9.34
C ILE A 48 1.39 9.62 8.16
N ASN A 49 0.59 8.56 8.20
CA ASN A 49 -0.46 8.35 7.21
C ASN A 49 -1.81 7.98 7.84
N MET A 50 -2.83 7.93 7.00
CA MET A 50 -4.20 7.70 7.42
C MET A 50 -4.36 6.33 8.09
N GLY A 51 -3.74 5.27 7.54
CA GLY A 51 -3.79 3.91 8.10
C GLY A 51 -3.30 3.83 9.54
N GLN A 52 -2.11 4.38 9.79
CA GLN A 52 -1.55 4.50 11.15
C GLN A 52 -2.52 5.24 12.08
N LEU A 53 -2.94 6.44 11.67
CA LEU A 53 -3.80 7.32 12.48
C LEU A 53 -5.17 6.73 12.80
N ILE A 54 -5.72 5.87 11.94
CA ILE A 54 -6.99 5.17 12.20
C ILE A 54 -6.75 4.01 13.18
N ARG A 55 -5.69 3.22 12.98
CA ARG A 55 -5.33 2.12 13.91
C ARG A 55 -5.01 2.62 15.31
N GLU A 56 -4.29 3.73 15.45
CA GLU A 56 -3.99 4.34 16.75
C GLU A 56 -5.27 4.75 17.51
N ARG A 57 -6.33 5.15 16.80
CA ARG A 57 -7.58 5.62 17.41
C ARG A 57 -8.57 4.49 17.70
N LEU A 58 -8.69 3.52 16.80
CA LEU A 58 -9.71 2.47 16.89
C LEU A 58 -9.18 1.16 17.49
N GLY A 59 -7.87 0.96 17.48
CA GLY A 59 -7.23 -0.33 17.77
C GLY A 59 -7.07 -1.18 16.51
N ARG A 60 -6.04 -2.02 16.50
CA ARG A 60 -5.71 -2.90 15.37
C ARG A 60 -6.82 -3.93 15.10
N ASP A 61 -7.48 -4.40 16.15
CA ASP A 61 -8.59 -5.36 16.11
C ASP A 61 -9.84 -4.84 15.38
N LYS A 62 -9.99 -3.51 15.25
CA LYS A 62 -11.15 -2.87 14.58
C LYS A 62 -10.82 -2.36 13.18
N VAL A 63 -9.58 -2.52 12.71
CA VAL A 63 -9.10 -1.92 11.47
C VAL A 63 -8.32 -2.94 10.67
N PHE A 64 -8.95 -3.42 9.60
CA PHE A 64 -8.32 -4.33 8.65
C PHE A 64 -7.72 -3.55 7.47
N ILE A 65 -6.43 -3.75 7.19
CA ILE A 65 -5.71 -3.11 6.08
C ILE A 65 -5.31 -4.17 5.05
N LEU A 66 -5.89 -4.06 3.86
CA LEU A 66 -5.50 -4.84 2.68
C LEU A 66 -4.51 -4.04 1.82
N GLY A 67 -3.27 -4.52 1.72
CA GLY A 67 -2.25 -4.02 0.80
C GLY A 67 -2.40 -4.63 -0.59
N SER A 68 -1.79 -3.98 -1.58
CA SER A 68 -1.69 -4.49 -2.96
C SER A 68 -0.27 -4.40 -3.49
N ALA A 69 0.19 -5.37 -4.25
CA ALA A 69 1.54 -5.38 -4.82
C ALA A 69 1.51 -5.91 -6.26
N SER A 70 2.40 -5.41 -7.12
CA SER A 70 2.47 -5.88 -8.51
C SER A 70 3.89 -5.96 -9.07
N TYR A 71 4.16 -7.00 -9.85
CA TYR A 71 5.51 -7.26 -10.36
C TYR A 71 5.86 -6.44 -11.61
N GLN A 72 5.01 -6.48 -12.64
CA GLN A 72 5.22 -5.75 -13.90
C GLN A 72 3.88 -5.41 -14.56
N GLY A 73 3.93 -4.70 -15.69
CA GLY A 73 2.76 -4.50 -16.53
C GLY A 73 2.68 -3.08 -17.03
N GLU A 74 1.50 -2.49 -16.94
CA GLU A 74 1.22 -1.12 -17.35
C GLU A 74 0.34 -0.42 -16.31
N VAL A 75 0.45 0.91 -16.24
CA VAL A 75 -0.35 1.79 -15.38
C VAL A 75 -0.83 3.01 -16.17
N LEU A 76 -1.94 3.60 -15.74
CA LEU A 76 -2.34 4.93 -16.19
C LEU A 76 -1.81 5.96 -15.18
N ALA A 77 -0.81 6.73 -15.56
CA ALA A 77 -0.18 7.70 -14.68
C ALA A 77 0.31 8.93 -15.47
N ALA A 78 0.35 10.08 -14.82
CA ALA A 78 0.88 11.31 -15.38
C ALA A 78 2.40 11.37 -15.16
N ARG A 79 3.18 11.87 -16.13
CA ARG A 79 4.63 12.12 -15.94
C ARG A 79 4.96 13.27 -15.01
N GLY A 80 3.94 14.00 -14.54
CA GLY A 80 4.15 15.17 -13.70
C GLY A 80 2.84 15.66 -13.10
N TRP A 81 2.97 16.45 -12.05
CA TRP A 81 1.83 17.11 -11.42
C TRP A 81 0.99 17.92 -12.43
N GLN A 82 -0.34 17.81 -12.34
CA GLN A 82 -1.29 18.46 -13.24
C GLN A 82 -1.13 18.13 -14.74
N LYS A 83 -0.42 17.06 -15.08
CA LYS A 83 -0.38 16.53 -16.45
C LYS A 83 -1.46 15.48 -16.67
N THR A 84 -1.80 15.26 -17.93
CA THR A 84 -2.73 14.20 -18.34
C THR A 84 -2.08 12.84 -18.09
N GLY A 85 -2.86 11.89 -17.55
CA GLY A 85 -2.42 10.52 -17.41
C GLY A 85 -2.27 9.83 -18.77
N GLU A 86 -1.21 9.06 -18.92
CA GLU A 86 -0.95 8.23 -20.09
C GLU A 86 -0.63 6.81 -19.66
N VAL A 87 -0.80 5.86 -20.59
CA VAL A 87 -0.41 4.47 -20.35
C VAL A 87 1.11 4.42 -20.33
N GLN A 88 1.66 3.93 -19.22
CA GLN A 88 3.10 3.80 -19.02
C GLN A 88 3.46 2.37 -18.65
N PRO A 89 4.56 1.82 -19.22
CA PRO A 89 5.05 0.51 -18.84
C PRO A 89 5.64 0.54 -17.43
N VAL A 90 5.43 -0.54 -16.69
CA VAL A 90 6.02 -0.81 -15.39
C VAL A 90 7.00 -1.96 -15.54
N SER A 91 8.28 -1.64 -15.42
CA SER A 91 9.37 -2.61 -15.44
C SER A 91 9.21 -3.67 -14.34
N PRO A 92 9.77 -4.89 -14.55
CA PRO A 92 9.84 -5.91 -13.52
C PRO A 92 10.28 -5.38 -12.16
N ALA A 93 9.68 -5.89 -11.09
CA ALA A 93 10.07 -5.54 -9.74
C ALA A 93 11.50 -5.99 -9.41
N ARG A 94 12.13 -5.26 -8.49
CA ARG A 94 13.46 -5.60 -7.98
C ARG A 94 13.42 -6.98 -7.34
N GLU A 95 14.46 -7.78 -7.59
CA GLU A 95 14.52 -9.17 -7.12
C GLU A 95 14.35 -9.30 -5.60
N HIS A 96 14.97 -8.38 -4.85
CA HIS A 96 14.92 -8.34 -3.38
C HIS A 96 13.74 -7.52 -2.83
N SER A 97 12.70 -7.29 -3.63
CA SER A 97 11.43 -6.70 -3.16
C SER A 97 10.39 -7.76 -2.90
N ILE A 98 9.34 -7.42 -2.15
CA ILE A 98 8.25 -8.37 -1.89
C ILE A 98 7.58 -8.84 -3.18
N GLU A 99 7.47 -7.95 -4.16
CA GLU A 99 6.96 -8.28 -5.50
C GLU A 99 7.89 -9.27 -6.23
N GLY A 100 9.20 -9.09 -6.12
CA GLY A 100 10.20 -10.01 -6.68
C GLY A 100 10.09 -11.41 -6.05
N LEU A 101 10.05 -11.48 -4.72
CA LEU A 101 9.88 -12.74 -3.99
C LEU A 101 8.59 -13.47 -4.37
N LEU A 102 7.47 -12.75 -4.46
CA LEU A 102 6.19 -13.33 -4.82
C LEU A 102 6.13 -13.76 -6.28
N PHE A 103 6.80 -13.05 -7.18
CA PHE A 103 6.92 -13.47 -8.57
C PHE A 103 7.71 -14.78 -8.73
N GLN A 104 8.78 -14.95 -7.94
CA GLN A 104 9.58 -16.18 -7.93
C GLN A 104 8.85 -17.38 -7.29
N SER A 105 7.81 -17.11 -6.50
CA SER A 105 6.93 -18.16 -5.99
C SER A 105 6.16 -18.85 -7.12
N GLN A 106 5.72 -20.09 -6.90
CA GLN A 106 4.83 -20.80 -7.82
C GLN A 106 3.36 -20.36 -7.69
N TRP A 107 3.08 -19.27 -6.96
CA TRP A 107 1.73 -18.80 -6.72
C TRP A 107 1.22 -17.91 -7.85
N HIS A 108 -0.04 -18.11 -8.24
CA HIS A 108 -0.72 -17.31 -9.24
C HIS A 108 -1.60 -16.28 -8.55
N ASN A 109 -1.15 -15.01 -8.51
CA ASN A 109 -1.85 -13.88 -7.88
C ASN A 109 -2.39 -14.20 -6.47
N PRO A 110 -1.53 -14.58 -5.50
CA PRO A 110 -1.97 -14.96 -4.16
C PRO A 110 -2.58 -13.79 -3.40
N LEU A 111 -3.51 -14.13 -2.51
CA LEU A 111 -3.83 -13.35 -1.32
C LEU A 111 -3.01 -13.91 -0.17
N LEU A 112 -2.12 -13.08 0.37
CA LEU A 112 -1.42 -13.37 1.61
C LEU A 112 -2.24 -12.84 2.78
N TYR A 113 -2.51 -13.69 3.77
CA TYR A 113 -3.27 -13.34 4.96
C TYR A 113 -2.57 -13.88 6.19
N TRP A 114 -2.46 -13.04 7.22
CA TRP A 114 -1.83 -13.40 8.49
C TRP A 114 -2.92 -13.85 9.47
N ASP A 115 -3.28 -15.13 9.40
CA ASP A 115 -4.34 -15.72 10.24
C ASP A 115 -3.94 -15.90 11.71
N SER A 116 -2.64 -15.77 12.02
CA SER A 116 -2.08 -16.02 13.33
C SER A 116 -0.81 -15.19 13.57
N ALA A 117 -0.47 -15.00 14.85
CA ALA A 117 0.80 -14.38 15.22
C ALA A 117 2.00 -15.14 14.62
N ARG A 118 1.89 -16.48 14.51
CA ARG A 118 2.92 -17.33 13.91
C ARG A 118 3.07 -17.08 12.41
N SER A 119 1.97 -16.95 11.65
CA SER A 119 2.05 -16.61 10.22
C SER A 119 2.59 -15.20 10.02
N GLN A 120 2.18 -14.26 10.86
CA GLN A 120 2.65 -12.87 10.82
C GLN A 120 4.16 -12.78 11.07
N GLN A 121 4.67 -13.52 12.06
CA GLN A 121 6.09 -13.54 12.41
C GLN A 121 6.99 -14.01 11.26
N ARG A 122 6.50 -14.89 10.36
CA ARG A 122 7.27 -15.35 9.18
C ARG A 122 7.55 -14.22 8.19
N TRP A 123 6.77 -13.14 8.25
CA TRP A 123 6.87 -11.97 7.39
C TRP A 123 7.31 -10.71 8.16
N ASP A 124 7.79 -10.90 9.41
CA ASP A 124 8.28 -9.81 10.26
C ASP A 124 9.76 -9.47 9.94
N PHE A 125 9.97 -8.92 8.76
CA PHE A 125 11.27 -8.40 8.32
C PHE A 125 11.07 -7.22 7.37
N ASP A 126 12.11 -6.39 7.26
CA ASP A 126 12.11 -5.24 6.37
C ASP A 126 12.44 -5.67 4.93
N ILE A 127 11.66 -5.18 3.98
CA ILE A 127 11.80 -5.50 2.57
C ILE A 127 11.42 -4.31 1.69
N LEU A 128 11.97 -4.24 0.48
CA LEU A 128 11.53 -3.28 -0.51
C LEU A 128 10.08 -3.57 -0.94
N HIS A 129 9.28 -2.52 -1.01
CA HIS A 129 7.91 -2.56 -1.53
C HIS A 129 7.69 -1.36 -2.45
N ARG A 130 7.11 -1.63 -3.63
CA ARG A 130 6.85 -0.66 -4.67
C ARG A 130 5.54 0.09 -4.39
N GLY A 131 5.55 1.40 -4.57
CA GLY A 131 4.37 2.25 -4.58
C GLY A 131 4.40 3.20 -5.78
N ILE A 132 3.57 2.93 -6.79
CA ILE A 132 3.38 3.81 -7.94
C ILE A 132 2.08 4.59 -7.76
N GLY A 133 2.19 5.92 -7.70
CA GLY A 133 1.06 6.82 -7.54
C GLY A 133 0.43 7.26 -8.87
N ALA A 134 -0.39 8.32 -8.80
CA ALA A 134 -0.95 8.97 -9.98
C ALA A 134 0.12 9.69 -10.83
N GLU A 135 1.30 9.94 -10.25
CA GLU A 135 2.48 10.45 -10.92
C GLU A 135 3.53 9.33 -11.02
N PHE A 136 4.03 9.10 -12.23
CA PHE A 136 5.05 8.11 -12.54
C PHE A 136 5.67 8.48 -13.89
N ASP A 137 6.98 8.36 -14.01
CA ASP A 137 7.69 8.50 -15.29
C ASP A 137 8.54 7.26 -15.53
N SER A 138 8.06 6.40 -16.42
CA SER A 138 8.74 5.15 -16.82
C SER A 138 10.10 5.36 -17.49
N THR A 139 10.39 6.58 -17.97
CA THR A 139 11.68 6.94 -18.58
C THR A 139 12.69 7.48 -17.57
N GLY A 140 12.23 7.82 -16.37
CA GLY A 140 13.03 8.40 -15.29
C GLY A 140 13.58 7.36 -14.32
N SER A 141 14.20 7.89 -13.25
CA SER A 141 14.61 7.10 -12.10
C SER A 141 13.39 6.55 -11.36
N ASP A 142 13.38 5.24 -11.09
CA ASP A 142 12.28 4.60 -10.33
C ASP A 142 12.47 4.67 -8.80
N VAL A 143 13.55 5.31 -8.34
CA VAL A 143 14.01 5.23 -6.94
C VAL A 143 12.94 5.73 -5.95
N ASP A 144 12.18 6.76 -6.32
CA ASP A 144 11.12 7.34 -5.49
C ASP A 144 9.86 6.45 -5.40
N THR A 145 9.78 5.41 -6.22
CA THR A 145 8.69 4.42 -6.17
C THR A 145 8.94 3.30 -5.17
N TRP A 146 10.12 3.26 -4.55
CA TRP A 146 10.50 2.19 -3.63
C TRP A 146 10.60 2.67 -2.19
N SER A 147 10.08 1.87 -1.27
CA SER A 147 10.23 2.11 0.16
C SER A 147 10.58 0.81 0.89
N VAL A 148 11.39 0.91 1.93
CA VAL A 148 11.64 -0.20 2.86
C VAL A 148 10.50 -0.22 3.88
N THR A 149 9.87 -1.37 4.05
CA THR A 149 8.76 -1.55 4.98
C THR A 149 8.70 -2.99 5.49
N ASN A 150 7.95 -3.18 6.58
CA ASN A 150 7.58 -4.49 7.08
C ASN A 150 6.14 -4.81 6.70
N ILE A 151 5.93 -5.70 5.74
CA ILE A 151 4.59 -5.97 5.18
C ILE A 151 3.60 -6.54 6.20
N ALA A 152 4.07 -7.32 7.18
CA ALA A 152 3.24 -7.93 8.22
C ALA A 152 2.78 -6.92 9.28
N LYS A 153 3.57 -5.87 9.52
CA LYS A 153 3.17 -4.77 10.39
C LYS A 153 2.29 -3.76 9.63
N ARG A 154 2.66 -3.47 8.37
CA ARG A 154 2.00 -2.47 7.51
C ARG A 154 0.59 -2.89 7.06
N TYR A 155 0.36 -4.17 6.83
CA TYR A 155 -0.89 -4.72 6.31
C TYR A 155 -1.36 -5.95 7.13
N ASP A 156 -2.65 -6.23 7.13
CA ASP A 156 -3.22 -7.49 7.67
C ASP A 156 -3.35 -8.58 6.60
N ALA A 157 -3.46 -8.16 5.34
CA ALA A 157 -3.41 -9.02 4.18
C ALA A 157 -2.80 -8.24 2.99
N MET A 158 -2.33 -8.97 1.99
CA MET A 158 -1.83 -8.37 0.75
C MET A 158 -2.25 -9.18 -0.46
N VAL A 159 -2.84 -8.53 -1.46
CA VAL A 159 -3.07 -9.12 -2.78
C VAL A 159 -1.87 -8.86 -3.68
N PHE A 160 -1.47 -9.86 -4.47
CA PHE A 160 -0.39 -9.72 -5.45
C PHE A 160 -0.88 -9.92 -6.88
N TRP A 161 -0.35 -9.12 -7.79
CA TRP A 161 -0.61 -9.20 -9.23
C TRP A 161 0.68 -9.40 -10.01
N LYS A 162 0.79 -10.53 -10.70
CA LYS A 162 1.97 -10.83 -11.53
C LYS A 162 2.13 -9.84 -12.69
N VAL A 163 1.02 -9.49 -13.34
CA VAL A 163 0.97 -8.53 -14.45
C VAL A 163 -0.27 -7.66 -14.28
N THR A 164 -0.12 -6.35 -14.39
CA THR A 164 -1.22 -5.38 -14.42
C THR A 164 -1.41 -4.81 -15.83
N GLY A 165 -2.64 -4.38 -16.15
CA GLY A 165 -2.93 -3.57 -17.33
C GLY A 165 -3.38 -2.15 -16.92
N PRO A 166 -3.42 -1.19 -17.86
CA PRO A 166 -3.86 0.15 -17.55
C PRO A 166 -5.36 0.17 -17.28
N LEU A 167 -5.81 1.10 -16.43
CA LEU A 167 -7.22 1.36 -16.24
C LEU A 167 -7.82 1.84 -17.58
N ARG A 168 -8.86 1.15 -18.05
CA ARG A 168 -9.64 1.55 -19.23
C ARG A 168 -10.90 2.27 -18.76
N GLN A 169 -11.19 3.43 -19.36
CA GLN A 169 -12.46 4.14 -19.18
C GLN A 169 -13.51 3.58 -20.12
#